data_AF-A0A5C9EM47-F1
#
_entry.id   AF-A0A5C9EM47-F1
#
_cell.length_a   1.000
_cell.length_b   1.000
_cell.length_c   1.000
_cell.angle_alpha   90.00
_cell.angle_beta   90.00
_cell.angle_gamma   90.00
#
_symmetry.space_group_name_H-M   'P 1'
#
loop_
_entity.id
_entity.type
_entity.pdbx_description
1 polymer ?
#
loop_
_entity_poly.entity_id
_entity_poly.type
_entity_poly.pdbx_seq_one_letter_code
_entity_poly.pdbx_strand_id
1 'polypeptide(L)'
;MAETTKLELSTGTEVEFDEKAPKTLYEIMISEILIPKYKETADWNLSLNIILEEINRLIKKYELIPKVKIGLLNQIEEHLDKDIEELTGVAKIEILFLNMEDYIQDIEKLITAGLDKQELRNKMAMLIQPLTLFELGELFIFLGKKAFLKP
;
A
#
# COMPACT_ATOMS: atom_id res chain seq x y z
N MET A 1 -24.18 2.38 -24.30
CA MET A 1 -23.40 1.13 -24.22
C MET A 1 -22.05 1.52 -23.67
N ALA A 2 -21.61 0.96 -22.54
CA ALA A 2 -20.28 1.26 -22.02
C ALA A 2 -19.25 0.70 -23.01
N GLU A 3 -18.25 1.48 -23.38
CA GLU A 3 -17.15 1.01 -24.22
C GLU A 3 -16.29 0.06 -23.38
N THR A 4 -16.49 -1.25 -23.55
CA THR A 4 -15.65 -2.27 -22.90
C THR A 4 -14.33 -2.38 -23.65
N THR A 5 -13.23 -2.08 -22.95
CA THR A 5 -11.87 -2.22 -23.50
C THR A 5 -11.31 -3.56 -23.04
N LYS A 6 -10.72 -4.35 -23.94
CA LYS A 6 -10.01 -5.56 -23.54
C LYS A 6 -8.59 -5.21 -23.09
N LEU A 7 -8.26 -5.55 -21.85
CA LEU A 7 -6.93 -5.41 -21.27
C LEU A 7 -6.26 -6.78 -21.21
N GLU A 8 -4.94 -6.79 -21.34
CA GLU A 8 -4.12 -8.00 -21.25
C GLU A 8 -3.14 -7.83 -20.10
N LEU A 9 -3.25 -8.70 -19.09
CA LEU A 9 -2.33 -8.76 -17.95
C LEU A 9 -0.99 -9.37 -18.36
N SER A 10 0.06 -9.14 -17.57
CA SER A 10 1.38 -9.76 -17.78
C SER A 10 1.37 -11.28 -17.58
N THR A 11 0.34 -11.82 -16.93
CA THR A 11 0.05 -13.26 -16.84
C THR A 11 -0.46 -13.86 -18.16
N GLY A 12 -0.81 -13.02 -19.15
CA GLY A 12 -1.46 -13.42 -20.41
C GLY A 12 -2.99 -13.46 -20.33
N THR A 13 -3.58 -13.13 -19.17
CA THR A 13 -5.02 -13.13 -18.98
C THR A 13 -5.67 -11.90 -19.62
N GLU A 14 -6.69 -12.15 -20.44
CA GLU A 14 -7.55 -11.09 -21.00
C GLU A 14 -8.66 -10.72 -20.03
N VAL A 15 -8.85 -9.42 -19.82
CA VAL A 15 -9.88 -8.88 -18.94
C VAL A 15 -10.69 -7.82 -19.65
N GLU A 16 -12.01 -7.93 -19.55
CA GLU A 16 -12.90 -6.86 -19.98
C GLU A 16 -12.90 -5.73 -18.95
N PHE A 17 -12.54 -4.52 -19.41
CA PHE A 17 -12.49 -3.32 -18.60
C PHE A 17 -13.66 -2.41 -18.91
N ASP A 18 -14.47 -2.14 -17.88
CA ASP A 18 -15.47 -1.08 -17.86
C ASP A 18 -14.94 0.06 -16.98
N GLU A 19 -14.72 1.23 -17.57
CA GLU A 19 -14.21 2.41 -16.86
C GLU A 19 -15.15 2.88 -15.73
N LYS A 20 -16.45 2.59 -15.83
CA LYS A 20 -17.45 2.95 -14.82
C LYS A 20 -17.55 1.91 -13.71
N ALA A 21 -17.14 0.67 -13.99
CA ALA A 21 -17.21 -0.44 -13.05
C ALA A 21 -15.97 -1.36 -13.19
N PRO A 22 -14.76 -0.85 -12.90
CA PRO A 22 -13.51 -1.59 -13.12
C PRO A 22 -13.25 -2.72 -12.12
N LYS A 23 -14.27 -3.12 -11.34
CA LYS A 23 -14.16 -4.12 -10.27
C LYS A 23 -13.63 -5.45 -10.78
N THR A 24 -14.10 -5.92 -11.94
CA THR A 24 -13.63 -7.16 -12.55
C THR A 24 -12.12 -7.16 -12.82
N LEU A 25 -11.56 -6.03 -13.26
CA LEU A 25 -10.10 -5.89 -13.43
C LEU A 25 -9.38 -6.08 -12.10
N TYR A 26 -9.85 -5.43 -11.04
CA TYR A 26 -9.21 -5.47 -9.73
C TYR A 26 -9.24 -6.88 -9.14
N GLU A 27 -10.39 -7.55 -9.18
CA GLU A 27 -10.56 -8.92 -8.69
C GLU A 27 -9.60 -9.91 -9.38
N ILE A 28 -9.47 -9.78 -10.70
CA ILE A 28 -8.56 -10.64 -11.48
C ILE A 28 -7.10 -10.32 -11.14
N MET A 29 -6.73 -9.03 -11.04
CA MET A 29 -5.37 -8.67 -10.65
C MET A 29 -5.01 -9.15 -9.23
N ILE A 30 -5.94 -9.04 -8.28
CA ILE A 30 -5.75 -9.52 -6.90
C ILE A 30 -5.53 -11.04 -6.91
N SER A 31 -6.41 -11.79 -7.60
CA SER A 31 -6.39 -13.25 -7.61
C SER A 31 -5.25 -13.86 -8.42
N GLU A 32 -4.84 -13.25 -9.53
CA GLU A 32 -3.80 -13.81 -10.41
C GLU A 32 -2.40 -13.28 -10.14
N ILE A 33 -2.27 -12.11 -9.50
CA ILE A 33 -0.98 -11.46 -9.30
C ILE A 33 -0.69 -11.32 -7.81
N LEU A 34 -1.52 -10.59 -7.07
CA LEU A 34 -1.22 -10.24 -5.67
C LEU A 34 -1.17 -11.48 -4.75
N ILE A 35 -2.23 -12.28 -4.74
CA ILE A 35 -2.33 -13.47 -3.87
C ILE A 35 -1.26 -14.51 -4.21
N PRO A 36 -1.06 -14.91 -5.49
CA PRO A 36 -0.03 -15.89 -5.84
C PRO A 36 1.36 -15.41 -5.49
N LYS A 37 1.66 -14.13 -5.75
CA LYS A 37 2.98 -13.57 -5.45
C LYS A 37 3.26 -13.53 -3.95
N TYR A 38 2.25 -13.21 -3.16
CA TYR A 38 2.40 -13.24 -1.71
C TYR A 38 2.60 -14.66 -1.20
N LYS A 39 1.85 -15.64 -1.73
CA LYS A 39 2.02 -17.06 -1.35
C LYS A 39 3.41 -17.59 -1.68
N GLU A 40 4.00 -17.14 -2.77
CA GLU A 40 5.36 -17.53 -3.17
C GLU A 40 6.43 -16.92 -2.27
N THR A 41 6.29 -15.65 -1.92
CA THR A 41 7.38 -14.86 -1.33
C THR A 41 7.22 -14.58 0.16
N ALA A 42 5.99 -14.71 0.69
CA ALA A 42 5.56 -14.18 1.99
C ALA A 42 5.87 -12.68 2.19
N ASP A 43 6.12 -11.95 1.09
CA ASP A 43 6.49 -10.54 1.08
C ASP A 43 5.35 -9.71 0.47
N TRP A 44 4.63 -9.02 1.35
CA TRP A 44 3.48 -8.23 0.95
C TRP A 44 3.90 -6.94 0.23
N ASN A 45 5.01 -6.32 0.64
CA ASN A 45 5.54 -5.13 -0.03
C ASN A 45 5.90 -5.44 -1.47
N LEU A 46 6.61 -6.55 -1.67
CA LEU A 46 6.97 -7.01 -3.00
C LEU A 46 5.71 -7.30 -3.84
N SER A 47 4.73 -7.96 -3.24
CA SER A 47 3.47 -8.30 -3.92
C SER A 47 2.65 -7.06 -4.32
N LEU A 48 2.58 -6.05 -3.45
CA LEU A 48 1.96 -4.76 -3.76
C LEU A 48 2.71 -3.99 -4.84
N ASN A 49 4.04 -3.94 -4.78
CA ASN A 49 4.84 -3.26 -5.79
C ASN A 49 4.63 -3.88 -7.17
N ILE A 50 4.58 -5.20 -7.25
CA ILE A 50 4.33 -5.92 -8.50
C ILE A 50 2.95 -5.60 -9.07
N ILE A 51 1.88 -5.65 -8.26
CA ILE A 51 0.54 -5.33 -8.77
C ILE A 51 0.39 -3.84 -9.13
N LEU A 52 1.12 -2.94 -8.44
CA LEU A 52 1.15 -1.51 -8.76
C LEU A 52 1.93 -1.22 -10.04
N GLU A 53 3.03 -1.91 -10.30
CA GLU A 53 3.74 -1.84 -11.57
C GLU A 53 2.86 -2.33 -12.71
N GLU A 54 2.11 -3.41 -12.48
CA GLU A 54 1.16 -3.94 -13.45
C GLU A 54 0.07 -2.92 -13.81
N ILE A 55 -0.57 -2.28 -12.82
CA ILE A 55 -1.61 -1.29 -13.13
C ILE A 55 -1.03 -0.06 -13.83
N ASN A 56 0.19 0.38 -13.47
CA ASN A 56 0.86 1.48 -14.16
C ASN A 56 1.18 1.10 -15.62
N ARG A 57 1.56 -0.15 -15.88
CA ARG A 57 1.77 -0.68 -17.23
C ARG A 57 0.47 -0.64 -18.03
N LEU A 58 -0.65 -1.05 -17.45
CA LEU A 58 -1.97 -1.00 -18.09
C LEU A 58 -2.40 0.44 -18.39
N ILE A 59 -2.25 1.34 -17.41
CA ILE A 59 -2.53 2.79 -17.57
C ILE A 59 -1.74 3.35 -18.76
N LYS A 60 -0.46 3.01 -18.87
CA LYS A 60 0.39 3.51 -19.96
C LYS A 60 0.07 2.85 -21.31
N LYS A 61 -0.16 1.53 -21.34
CA LYS A 61 -0.37 0.75 -22.58
C LYS A 61 -1.73 1.05 -23.21
N TYR A 62 -2.75 1.27 -22.40
CA TYR A 62 -4.14 1.43 -22.84
C TYR A 62 -4.69 2.84 -22.57
N GLU A 63 -3.83 3.79 -22.20
CA GLU A 63 -4.19 5.18 -21.92
C GLU A 63 -5.33 5.34 -20.89
N LEU A 64 -5.39 4.45 -19.89
CA LEU A 64 -6.43 4.47 -18.88
C LEU A 64 -6.29 5.68 -17.95
N ILE A 65 -7.39 6.10 -17.33
CA ILE A 65 -7.32 7.15 -16.32
C ILE A 65 -6.49 6.69 -15.11
N PRO A 66 -5.57 7.52 -14.58
CA PRO A 66 -4.76 7.16 -13.42
C PRO A 66 -5.57 6.78 -12.17
N LYS A 67 -6.83 7.24 -12.08
CA LYS A 67 -7.76 6.92 -10.99
C LYS A 67 -8.03 5.42 -10.85
N VAL A 68 -7.84 4.62 -11.90
CA VAL A 68 -7.95 3.15 -11.85
C VAL A 68 -6.98 2.55 -10.82
N LYS A 69 -5.79 3.15 -10.64
CA LYS A 69 -4.83 2.74 -9.62
C LYS A 69 -5.38 2.89 -8.20
N ILE A 70 -6.07 3.99 -7.92
CA ILE A 70 -6.70 4.23 -6.61
C ILE A 70 -7.83 3.23 -6.39
N GLY A 71 -8.63 2.95 -7.43
CA GLY A 71 -9.68 1.94 -7.36
C GLY A 71 -9.16 0.54 -7.04
N LEU A 72 -8.01 0.15 -7.61
CA LEU A 72 -7.36 -1.12 -7.28
C LEU A 72 -6.93 -1.18 -5.81
N LEU A 73 -6.34 -0.10 -5.27
CA LEU A 73 -5.92 -0.04 -3.87
C LEU A 73 -7.12 -0.18 -2.93
N ASN A 74 -8.21 0.53 -3.20
CA ASN A 74 -9.44 0.41 -2.42
C ASN A 74 -10.02 -1.02 -2.49
N GLN A 75 -9.94 -1.68 -3.65
CA GLN A 75 -10.40 -3.06 -3.76
C GLN A 75 -9.51 -4.00 -2.94
N ILE A 76 -8.19 -3.81 -2.93
CA ILE A 76 -7.28 -4.60 -2.08
C ILE A 76 -7.67 -4.44 -0.60
N GLU A 77 -7.97 -3.21 -0.16
CA GLU A 77 -8.47 -2.94 1.18
C GLU A 77 -9.80 -3.66 1.47
N GLU A 78 -10.75 -3.71 0.53
CA GLU A 78 -12.01 -4.45 0.72
C GLU A 78 -11.84 -5.97 0.89
N HIS A 79 -10.76 -6.55 0.37
CA HIS A 79 -10.45 -7.97 0.49
C HIS A 79 -9.57 -8.30 1.70
N LEU A 80 -9.05 -7.28 2.40
CA LEU A 80 -8.29 -7.46 3.63
C LEU A 80 -9.07 -8.22 4.69
N ASP A 81 -10.36 -7.89 4.85
CA ASP A 81 -11.24 -8.46 5.87
C ASP A 81 -11.93 -9.77 5.42
N LYS A 82 -11.53 -10.35 4.28
CA LYS A 82 -12.18 -11.53 3.69
C LYS A 82 -11.19 -12.58 3.26
N ASP A 83 -10.57 -12.37 2.10
CA ASP A 83 -9.81 -13.41 1.41
C ASP A 83 -8.31 -13.26 1.65
N ILE A 84 -7.86 -12.04 1.93
CA ILE A 84 -6.45 -11.71 2.17
C ILE A 84 -6.13 -11.82 3.68
N GLU A 85 -7.10 -11.68 4.59
CA GLU A 85 -6.91 -11.89 6.04
C GLU A 85 -6.34 -13.27 6.37
N GLU A 86 -6.79 -14.28 5.62
CA GLU A 86 -6.37 -15.68 5.77
C GLU A 86 -4.87 -15.88 5.42
N LEU A 87 -4.26 -14.90 4.73
CA LEU A 87 -2.84 -14.89 4.44
C LEU A 87 -2.07 -14.34 5.65
N THR A 88 -1.34 -15.21 6.35
CA THR A 88 -0.65 -14.87 7.60
C THR A 88 0.32 -13.69 7.44
N GLY A 89 0.06 -12.56 8.10
CA GLY A 89 0.93 -11.37 8.08
C GLY A 89 0.36 -10.15 7.35
N VAL A 90 -0.86 -10.25 6.84
CA VAL A 90 -1.56 -9.23 6.04
C VAL A 90 -2.23 -8.13 6.88
N ALA A 91 -2.39 -8.29 8.20
CA ALA A 91 -2.86 -7.24 9.11
C ALA A 91 -1.97 -5.95 9.16
N LYS A 92 -0.99 -5.83 8.26
CA LYS A 92 -0.01 -4.76 8.15
C LYS A 92 -0.27 -3.80 6.98
N ILE A 93 -1.29 -4.00 6.14
CA ILE A 93 -1.47 -3.20 4.90
C ILE A 93 -1.61 -1.71 5.15
N GLU A 94 -2.27 -1.36 6.23
CA GLU A 94 -2.56 0.04 6.52
C GLU A 94 -1.26 0.78 7.00
N ILE A 95 -0.14 0.05 7.17
CA ILE A 95 1.24 0.52 7.44
C ILE A 95 2.07 0.64 6.15
N LEU A 96 1.69 -0.05 5.07
CA LEU A 96 2.58 -0.35 3.94
C LEU A 96 2.73 0.79 2.92
N PHE A 97 2.07 1.94 3.12
CA PHE A 97 2.20 3.07 2.21
C PHE A 97 3.35 4.02 2.55
N LEU A 98 3.96 3.91 3.74
CA LEU A 98 5.24 4.50 4.11
C LEU A 98 5.98 3.51 5.01
N ASN A 99 7.19 3.08 4.63
CA ASN A 99 8.02 2.21 5.47
C ASN A 99 8.15 2.82 6.88
N MET A 100 7.49 2.23 7.88
CA MET A 100 7.53 2.75 9.25
C MET A 100 8.95 2.87 9.80
N GLU A 101 9.87 2.02 9.33
CA GLU A 101 11.27 2.13 9.72
C GLU A 101 11.91 3.46 9.29
N ASP A 102 11.50 4.03 8.17
CA ASP A 102 11.98 5.34 7.70
C ASP A 102 11.46 6.46 8.62
N TYR A 103 10.19 6.36 9.05
CA TYR A 103 9.63 7.26 10.06
C TYR A 103 10.37 7.18 11.39
N ILE A 104 10.70 5.97 11.85
CA ILE A 104 11.48 5.77 13.08
C ILE A 104 12.87 6.40 12.93
N GLN A 105 13.57 6.13 11.83
CA GLN A 105 14.90 6.68 11.59
C GLN A 105 14.89 8.21 11.50
N ASP A 106 13.87 8.80 10.88
CA ASP A 106 13.75 10.24 10.77
C ASP A 106 13.39 10.89 12.12
N ILE A 107 12.57 10.24 12.93
CA ILE A 107 12.33 10.64 14.32
C ILE A 107 13.63 10.58 15.14
N GLU A 108 14.42 9.51 15.02
CA GLU A 108 15.72 9.38 15.71
C GLU A 108 16.70 10.47 15.29
N LYS A 109 16.80 10.76 13.99
CA LYS A 109 17.62 11.88 13.48
C LYS A 109 17.16 13.22 14.03
N LEU A 110 15.85 13.49 14.05
CA LEU A 110 15.31 14.74 14.57
C LEU A 110 15.61 14.90 16.08
N ILE A 111 15.43 13.84 16.87
CA ILE A 111 15.72 13.85 18.31
C ILE A 111 17.21 14.08 18.59
N THR A 112 18.10 13.50 17.78
CA THR A 112 19.56 13.57 17.96
C THR A 112 20.22 14.79 17.30
N ALA A 113 19.49 15.56 16.50
CA ALA A 113 20.01 16.70 15.73
C ALA A 113 20.37 17.95 16.57
N GLY A 114 20.14 17.94 17.88
CA GLY A 114 20.47 19.08 18.76
C GLY A 114 19.61 20.33 18.52
N LEU A 115 18.43 20.15 17.92
CA LEU A 115 17.47 21.21 17.64
C LEU A 115 16.90 21.80 18.94
N ASP A 116 16.51 23.08 18.91
CA ASP A 116 15.77 23.65 20.02
C ASP A 116 14.36 23.03 20.15
N LYS A 117 13.75 23.17 21.32
CA LYS A 117 12.46 22.54 21.64
C LYS A 117 11.34 22.93 20.69
N GLN A 118 11.33 24.16 20.18
CA GLN A 118 10.27 24.61 19.27
C GLN A 118 10.51 24.06 17.87
N GLU A 119 11.75 24.11 17.40
CA GLU A 119 12.11 23.61 16.08
C GLU A 119 11.93 22.09 15.96
N LEU A 120 12.31 21.33 17.00
CA LEU A 120 12.05 19.89 17.07
C LEU A 120 10.55 19.57 16.97
N ARG A 121 9.71 20.26 17.76
CA ARG A 121 8.26 20.05 17.75
C ARG A 121 7.65 20.35 16.39
N ASN A 122 8.09 21.43 15.74
CA ASN A 122 7.59 21.81 14.42
C ASN A 122 7.98 20.79 13.35
N LYS A 123 9.24 20.32 13.32
CA LYS A 123 9.69 19.31 12.35
C LYS A 123 9.05 17.94 12.59
N MET A 124 8.87 17.55 13.84
CA MET A 124 8.12 16.33 14.20
C MET A 124 6.66 16.41 13.73
N ALA A 125 6.00 17.55 13.94
CA ALA A 125 4.64 17.77 13.48
C ALA A 125 4.52 17.67 11.95
N MET A 126 5.47 18.24 11.20
CA MET A 126 5.50 18.14 9.73
C MET A 126 5.74 16.71 9.24
N LEU A 127 6.57 15.93 9.94
CA LEU A 127 6.86 14.54 9.61
C LEU A 127 5.59 13.68 9.72
N ILE A 128 4.81 13.86 10.78
CA ILE A 128 3.62 13.03 11.07
C ILE A 128 2.32 13.61 10.50
N GLN A 129 2.29 14.87 10.08
CA GLN A 129 1.12 15.52 9.46
C GLN A 129 0.47 14.74 8.31
N PRO A 130 1.23 14.10 7.39
CA PRO A 130 0.63 13.35 6.28
C PRO A 130 0.06 11.99 6.70
N LEU A 131 0.27 11.53 7.94
CA LEU A 131 -0.17 10.22 8.39
C LEU A 131 -1.67 10.21 8.76
N THR A 132 -2.33 9.10 8.44
CA THR A 132 -3.67 8.75 8.90
C THR A 132 -3.68 8.39 10.38
N LEU A 133 -4.89 8.33 10.98
CA LEU A 133 -5.06 7.94 12.38
C LEU A 133 -4.51 6.53 12.65
N PHE A 134 -4.68 5.61 11.70
CA PHE A 134 -4.14 4.27 11.79
C PHE A 134 -2.61 4.26 11.74
N GLU A 135 -2.00 4.93 10.76
CA GLU A 135 -0.54 4.98 10.62
C GLU A 135 0.12 5.65 11.83
N LEU A 136 -0.52 6.66 12.42
CA LEU A 136 -0.12 7.23 13.71
C LEU A 136 -0.19 6.20 14.84
N GLY A 137 -1.27 5.42 14.90
CA GLY A 137 -1.45 4.34 15.87
C GLY A 137 -0.35 3.28 15.77
N GLU A 138 -0.08 2.80 14.57
CA GLU A 138 0.98 1.82 14.31
C GLU A 138 2.38 2.40 14.55
N LEU A 139 2.63 3.65 14.16
CA LEU A 139 3.88 4.34 14.47
C LEU A 139 4.09 4.45 15.98
N PHE A 140 3.05 4.78 16.76
CA PHE A 140 3.13 4.82 18.22
C PHE A 140 3.29 3.45 18.85
N ILE A 141 2.63 2.41 18.33
CA ILE A 141 2.81 1.02 18.79
C ILE A 141 4.25 0.57 18.50
N PHE A 142 4.79 0.90 17.33
CA PHE A 142 6.12 0.51 16.91
C PHE A 142 7.21 1.27 17.67
N LEU A 143 7.04 2.58 17.89
CA LEU A 143 7.85 3.38 18.82
C LEU A 143 7.75 2.81 20.23
N GLY A 144 6.56 2.48 20.71
CA GLY A 144 6.34 1.86 22.02
C GLY A 144 7.11 0.56 22.17
N LYS A 145 7.03 -0.33 21.17
CA LYS A 145 7.74 -1.60 21.14
C LYS A 145 9.27 -1.44 21.02
N LYS A 146 9.79 -0.56 20.15
CA LYS A 146 11.24 -0.35 19.99
C LYS A 146 11.88 0.50 21.09
N ALA A 147 11.18 1.49 21.64
CA ALA A 147 11.70 2.40 22.66
C ALA A 147 11.53 1.89 24.11
N PHE A 148 10.55 1.02 24.39
CA PHE A 148 10.27 0.55 25.75
C PHE A 148 10.39 -0.97 25.97
N LEU A 149 10.64 -1.78 24.92
CA LEU A 149 10.91 -3.23 25.05
C LEU A 149 12.33 -3.61 24.63
N LYS A 150 13.33 -2.83 25.06
CA LYS A 150 14.65 -3.38 25.37
C LYS A 150 14.80 -3.44 26.89
N PRO A 151 15.03 -4.62 27.50
CA PRO A 151 15.83 -4.70 28.72
C PRO A 151 17.22 -4.10 28.49
#